data_AF-A0A4U9WMB3-F1
#
_entry.id   AF-A0A4U9WMB3-F1
#
_cell.length_a   1.000
_cell.length_b   1.000
_cell.length_c   1.000
_cell.angle_alpha   90.00
_cell.angle_beta   90.00
_cell.angle_gamma   90.00
#
_symmetry.space_group_name_H-M   'P 1'
#
loop_
_entity.id
_entity.type
_entity.pdbx_description
1 polymer ?
#
loop_
_entity_poly.entity_id
_entity_poly.type
_entity_poly.pdbx_seq_one_letter_code
_entity_poly.pdbx_strand_id
1 'polypeptide(L)'
;MSYLRSNFLRNENVFVMTSSRAKTQEIRPLKVLILNLMPKKIETENQFLRLLSNSPLQIDIQLLRIDSRESKNTPTEHLNNFYCNFEDIQNENFDGLIVTGAPLGLVDFCDVAYWPQIERVIEWAKDHVTSTLFVCWAVQAALNILYGIPKEDGVR
;
A
#
# COMPACT_ATOMS: atom_id res chain seq x y z
N MET A 1 -26.74 15.13 -29.40
CA MET A 1 -27.17 14.38 -28.19
C MET A 1 -26.02 13.71 -27.42
N SER A 2 -24.77 13.73 -27.90
CA SER A 2 -23.60 13.09 -27.25
C SER A 2 -22.79 14.01 -26.31
N TYR A 3 -22.88 15.34 -26.48
CA TYR A 3 -22.10 16.32 -25.69
C TYR A 3 -22.70 16.68 -24.32
N LEU A 4 -24.01 16.47 -24.11
CA LEU A 4 -24.68 16.85 -22.86
C LEU A 4 -24.39 15.86 -21.71
N ARG A 5 -23.99 14.62 -22.02
CA ARG A 5 -23.72 13.58 -21.01
C ARG A 5 -22.35 13.71 -20.34
N SER A 6 -21.36 14.33 -21.01
CA SER A 6 -20.00 14.42 -20.50
C SER A 6 -19.83 15.46 -19.39
N ASN A 7 -20.57 16.56 -19.43
CA ASN A 7 -20.50 17.61 -18.40
C ASN A 7 -21.21 17.21 -17.10
N PHE A 8 -22.29 16.43 -17.19
CA PHE A 8 -23.01 15.93 -16.00
C PHE A 8 -22.11 15.00 -15.16
N LEU A 9 -21.45 14.05 -15.82
CA LEU A 9 -20.55 13.10 -15.16
C LEU A 9 -19.27 13.76 -14.61
N ARG A 10 -18.75 14.81 -15.25
CA ARG A 10 -17.62 15.60 -14.70
C ARG A 10 -17.96 16.31 -13.40
N ASN A 11 -19.22 16.74 -13.23
CA ASN A 11 -19.69 17.34 -11.97
C ASN A 11 -19.88 16.31 -10.84
N GLU A 12 -19.90 15.01 -11.16
CA GLU A 12 -19.93 13.91 -10.18
C GLU A 12 -18.54 13.30 -9.94
N ASN A 13 -17.45 13.99 -10.32
CA ASN A 13 -16.08 13.47 -10.30
C ASN A 13 -15.86 12.20 -11.15
N VAL A 14 -16.77 11.90 -12.08
CA VAL A 14 -16.62 10.79 -13.02
C VAL A 14 -15.80 11.28 -14.22
N PHE A 15 -14.60 10.73 -14.36
CA PHE A 15 -13.69 11.08 -15.45
C PHE A 15 -14.21 10.53 -16.79
N VAL A 16 -14.93 11.36 -17.56
CA VAL A 16 -15.41 10.99 -18.90
C VAL A 16 -14.29 11.13 -19.93
N MET A 17 -13.73 9.98 -20.34
CA MET A 17 -12.73 9.91 -21.41
C MET A 17 -13.39 9.97 -22.79
N THR A 18 -12.92 10.88 -23.63
CA THR A 18 -13.30 10.96 -25.06
C THR A 18 -12.52 9.89 -25.84
N SER A 19 -13.18 9.20 -26.77
CA SER A 19 -12.64 8.08 -27.56
C SER A 19 -11.37 8.40 -28.36
N SER A 20 -11.08 9.67 -28.62
CA SER A 20 -9.85 10.13 -29.28
C SER A 20 -8.61 10.11 -28.38
N ARG A 21 -8.75 10.25 -27.06
CA ARG A 21 -7.64 10.18 -26.08
C ARG A 21 -7.33 8.76 -25.59
N ALA A 22 -8.25 7.81 -25.75
CA ALA A 22 -8.05 6.42 -25.35
C ALA A 22 -7.02 5.69 -26.23
N LYS A 23 -6.81 6.12 -27.48
CA LYS A 23 -5.87 5.48 -28.42
C LYS A 23 -4.41 5.90 -28.26
N THR A 24 -4.12 6.93 -27.47
CA THR A 24 -2.78 7.53 -27.33
C THR A 24 -2.16 7.30 -25.95
N GLN A 25 -2.86 6.64 -25.03
CA GLN A 25 -2.25 6.26 -23.76
C GLN A 25 -1.52 4.94 -23.93
N GLU A 26 -0.19 5.01 -23.96
CA GLU A 26 0.64 3.88 -23.55
C GLU A 26 0.34 3.62 -22.07
N ILE A 27 -0.56 2.68 -21.79
CA ILE A 27 -0.87 2.27 -20.42
C ILE A 27 0.35 1.50 -19.90
N ARG A 28 1.29 2.22 -19.27
CA ARG A 28 2.39 1.58 -18.56
C ARG A 28 1.87 0.77 -17.38
N PRO A 29 2.54 -0.33 -16.99
CA PRO A 29 2.19 -1.05 -15.77
C PRO A 29 2.27 -0.12 -14.55
N LEU A 30 1.30 -0.24 -13.64
CA LEU A 30 1.33 0.44 -12.36
C LEU A 30 2.20 -0.35 -11.39
N LYS A 31 3.18 0.30 -10.77
CA LYS A 31 4.03 -0.31 -9.74
C LYS A 31 3.39 -0.13 -8.38
N VAL A 32 3.00 -1.23 -7.74
CA VAL A 32 2.37 -1.24 -6.41
C VAL A 32 3.25 -2.01 -5.44
N LEU A 33 3.58 -1.36 -4.33
CA LEU A 33 4.32 -1.94 -3.22
C LEU A 33 3.34 -2.36 -2.12
N ILE A 34 3.53 -3.54 -1.52
CA ILE A 34 2.71 -4.00 -0.39
C ILE A 34 3.62 -4.29 0.80
N LEU A 35 3.48 -3.49 1.86
CA LEU A 35 4.12 -3.72 3.14
C LEU A 35 3.24 -4.65 4.00
N ASN A 36 3.63 -5.93 4.03
CA ASN A 36 2.86 -6.99 4.71
C ASN A 36 3.33 -7.21 6.16
N LEU A 37 2.59 -6.64 7.11
CA LEU A 37 2.78 -6.71 8.55
C LEU A 37 1.92 -7.80 9.22
N MET A 38 1.09 -8.52 8.44
CA MET A 38 0.24 -9.58 8.96
C MET A 38 1.04 -10.84 9.30
N PRO A 39 0.63 -11.60 10.33
CA PRO A 39 1.31 -12.84 10.73
C PRO A 39 1.10 -13.97 9.70
N LYS A 40 0.01 -13.93 8.95
CA LYS A 40 -0.31 -14.87 7.87
C LYS A 40 -0.06 -14.20 6.52
N LYS A 41 1.21 -14.20 6.09
CA LYS A 41 1.66 -13.47 4.91
C LYS A 41 0.97 -13.91 3.62
N ILE A 42 1.02 -15.21 3.30
CA ILE A 42 0.45 -15.81 2.08
C ILE A 42 -1.07 -15.58 1.98
N GLU A 43 -1.80 -15.72 3.09
CA GLU A 43 -3.25 -15.50 3.11
C GLU A 43 -3.59 -14.05 2.77
N THR A 44 -2.86 -13.12 3.38
CA THR A 44 -3.01 -11.68 3.16
C THR A 44 -2.63 -11.29 1.72
N GLU A 45 -1.53 -11.83 1.20
CA GLU A 45 -1.09 -11.64 -0.19
C GLU A 45 -2.20 -12.05 -1.17
N ASN A 46 -2.73 -13.26 -1.02
CA ASN A 46 -3.81 -13.76 -1.89
C ASN A 46 -5.06 -12.87 -1.85
N GLN A 47 -5.40 -12.30 -0.70
CA GLN A 47 -6.54 -11.37 -0.58
C GLN A 47 -6.29 -10.07 -1.36
N PHE A 48 -5.12 -9.44 -1.20
CA PHE A 48 -4.79 -8.22 -1.94
C PHE A 48 -4.61 -8.48 -3.44
N LEU A 49 -3.92 -9.56 -3.81
CA LEU A 49 -3.75 -9.95 -5.21
C LEU A 49 -5.10 -10.15 -5.89
N ARG A 50 -6.04 -10.86 -5.26
CA ARG A 50 -7.40 -11.03 -5.80
C ARG A 50 -8.13 -9.70 -6.05
N LEU A 51 -7.99 -8.74 -5.14
CA LEU A 51 -8.61 -7.42 -5.30
C LEU A 51 -7.95 -6.63 -6.44
N LEU A 52 -6.62 -6.67 -6.53
CA LEU A 52 -5.85 -5.97 -7.56
C LEU A 52 -6.04 -6.61 -8.95
N SER A 53 -6.21 -7.93 -9.03
CA SER A 53 -6.47 -8.66 -10.28
C SER A 53 -7.86 -8.38 -10.89
N ASN A 54 -8.77 -7.72 -10.17
CA ASN A 54 -10.10 -7.37 -10.69
C ASN A 54 -10.10 -6.09 -11.56
N SER A 55 -8.93 -5.56 -11.92
CA SER A 55 -8.76 -4.41 -12.79
C SER A 55 -8.18 -4.82 -14.15
N PRO A 56 -8.61 -4.20 -15.27
CA PRO A 56 -8.00 -4.41 -16.59
C PRO A 56 -6.59 -3.77 -16.72
N LEU A 57 -6.12 -3.05 -15.70
CA LEU A 57 -4.79 -2.44 -15.68
C LEU A 57 -3.72 -3.48 -15.36
N GLN A 58 -2.58 -3.39 -16.03
CA GLN A 58 -1.41 -4.20 -15.68
C GLN A 58 -0.78 -3.64 -14.41
N ILE A 59 -0.72 -4.45 -13.35
CA ILE A 59 -0.16 -4.06 -12.05
C ILE A 59 1.04 -4.94 -11.76
N ASP A 60 2.20 -4.31 -11.55
CA ASP A 60 3.41 -4.94 -11.07
C ASP A 60 3.48 -4.82 -9.55
N ILE A 61 3.54 -5.96 -8.86
CA ILE A 61 3.37 -6.04 -7.41
C ILE A 61 4.67 -6.50 -6.78
N GLN A 62 5.21 -5.67 -5.89
CA GLN A 62 6.35 -6.01 -5.05
C GLN A 62 5.91 -6.13 -3.59
N LEU A 63 6.42 -7.14 -2.90
CA LEU A 63 6.16 -7.36 -1.49
C LEU A 63 7.34 -6.84 -0.68
N LEU A 64 7.08 -5.90 0.24
CA LEU A 64 8.09 -5.35 1.14
C LEU A 64 8.01 -6.05 2.50
N ARG A 65 9.16 -6.47 3.03
CA ARG A 65 9.28 -6.96 4.42
C ARG A 65 9.84 -5.88 5.33
N ILE A 66 9.31 -5.78 6.55
CA ILE A 66 9.75 -4.79 7.54
C ILE A 66 10.95 -5.24 8.36
N ASP A 67 11.12 -6.55 8.53
CA ASP A 67 12.23 -7.13 9.28
C ASP A 67 12.81 -8.37 8.59
N SER A 68 14.08 -8.62 8.87
CA SER A 68 14.80 -9.81 8.44
C SER A 68 14.56 -11.00 9.37
N ARG A 69 13.65 -10.88 10.34
CA ARG A 69 13.37 -11.95 11.30
C ARG A 69 12.69 -13.08 10.55
N GLU A 70 13.12 -14.31 10.80
CA GLU A 70 12.44 -15.47 10.26
C GLU A 70 10.99 -15.47 10.76
N SER A 71 10.07 -15.27 9.83
CA SER A 71 8.65 -15.41 10.14
C SER A 71 8.38 -16.86 10.51
N LYS A 72 8.05 -17.12 11.77
CA LYS A 72 7.74 -18.48 12.27
C LYS A 72 6.67 -19.22 11.47
N ASN A 73 5.86 -18.51 10.69
CA ASN A 73 4.70 -19.02 9.95
C ASN A 73 4.84 -18.98 8.42
N THR A 74 5.98 -18.54 7.85
CA THR A 74 6.14 -18.46 6.40
C THR A 74 7.50 -19.04 5.99
N PRO A 75 7.54 -19.94 4.97
CA PRO A 75 8.79 -20.53 4.51
C PRO A 75 9.79 -19.46 4.06
N THR A 76 11.05 -19.59 4.48
CA THR A 76 12.14 -18.67 4.13
C THR A 76 12.33 -18.54 2.61
N GLU A 77 12.05 -19.61 1.86
CA GLU A 77 12.13 -19.65 0.40
C GLU A 77 11.09 -18.73 -0.29
N HIS A 78 9.88 -18.60 0.26
CA HIS A 78 8.86 -17.67 -0.23
C HIS A 78 9.25 -16.22 0.02
N LEU A 79 9.82 -15.94 1.19
CA LEU A 79 10.33 -14.60 1.50
C LEU A 79 11.47 -14.20 0.57
N ASN A 80 12.44 -15.08 0.34
CA ASN A 80 13.60 -14.72 -0.48
C ASN A 80 13.25 -14.54 -1.97
N ASN A 81 12.23 -15.24 -2.48
CA ASN A 81 11.86 -15.15 -3.88
C ASN A 81 10.91 -13.99 -4.21
N PHE A 82 10.10 -13.54 -3.24
CA PHE A 82 9.04 -12.56 -3.50
C PHE A 82 9.15 -11.27 -2.68
N TYR A 83 9.92 -11.27 -1.59
CA TYR A 83 10.07 -10.08 -0.75
C TYR A 83 11.40 -9.36 -0.98
N CYS A 84 11.32 -8.04 -1.12
CA CYS A 84 12.46 -7.13 -1.09
C CYS A 84 12.60 -6.48 0.29
N ASN A 85 13.81 -6.00 0.60
CA ASN A 85 14.06 -5.14 1.75
C ASN A 85 13.83 -3.68 1.35
N PHE A 86 13.70 -2.82 2.37
CA PHE A 86 13.57 -1.38 2.12
C PHE A 86 14.78 -0.81 1.38
N GLU A 87 15.98 -1.31 1.69
CA GLU A 87 17.23 -0.90 1.05
C GLU A 87 17.24 -1.14 -0.47
N ASP A 88 16.51 -2.15 -0.94
CA ASP A 88 16.44 -2.52 -2.35
C ASP A 88 15.55 -1.54 -3.13
N ILE A 89 14.51 -0.99 -2.48
CA ILE A 89 13.49 -0.15 -3.12
C ILE A 89 13.60 1.34 -2.79
N GLN A 90 14.51 1.74 -1.90
CA GLN A 90 14.62 3.13 -1.42
C GLN A 90 14.90 4.17 -2.52
N ASN A 91 15.45 3.75 -3.67
CA ASN A 91 15.75 4.63 -4.81
C ASN A 91 14.73 4.48 -5.95
N GLU A 92 13.67 3.69 -5.75
CA GLU A 92 12.62 3.47 -6.74
C GLU A 92 11.38 4.30 -6.43
N ASN A 93 10.60 4.61 -7.47
CA ASN A 93 9.30 5.26 -7.33
C ASN A 93 8.16 4.29 -7.62
N PHE A 94 7.05 4.43 -6.90
CA PHE A 94 5.87 3.58 -6.99
C PHE A 94 4.60 4.41 -7.20
N ASP A 95 3.64 3.80 -7.88
CA ASP A 95 2.31 4.37 -8.08
C ASP A 95 1.41 4.17 -6.86
N GLY A 96 1.61 3.06 -6.15
CA GLY A 96 0.84 2.71 -4.96
C GLY A 96 1.69 2.06 -3.87
N LEU A 97 1.38 2.37 -2.61
CA LEU A 97 1.85 1.61 -1.45
C LEU A 97 0.65 1.17 -0.63
N ILE A 98 0.60 -0.10 -0.26
CA ILE A 98 -0.40 -0.65 0.67
C ILE A 98 0.32 -1.07 1.94
N VAL A 99 -0.01 -0.41 3.06
CA VAL A 99 0.45 -0.82 4.38
C VAL A 99 -0.66 -1.59 5.08
N THR A 100 -0.44 -2.88 5.25
CA THR A 100 -1.42 -3.80 5.85
C THR A 100 -1.53 -3.59 7.37
N GLY A 101 -2.60 -4.11 7.96
CA GLY A 101 -2.74 -4.14 9.41
C GLY A 101 -1.69 -5.03 10.08
N ALA A 102 -1.52 -4.82 11.38
CA ALA A 102 -0.70 -5.67 12.24
C ALA A 102 -1.51 -6.06 13.49
N PRO A 103 -1.24 -7.22 14.10
CA PRO A 103 -1.87 -7.64 15.35
C PRO A 103 -1.26 -6.89 16.56
N LEU A 104 -1.15 -5.56 16.45
CA LEU A 104 -0.53 -4.65 17.41
C LEU A 104 -1.54 -3.69 18.05
N GLY A 105 -2.84 -3.99 17.95
CA GLY A 105 -3.91 -3.11 18.43
C GLY A 105 -3.77 -2.69 19.90
N LEU A 106 -3.20 -3.55 20.76
CA LEU A 106 -3.01 -3.29 22.19
C LEU A 106 -1.58 -2.87 22.57
N VAL A 107 -0.66 -2.83 21.61
CA VAL A 107 0.74 -2.47 21.86
C VAL A 107 0.92 -0.98 21.62
N ASP A 108 1.65 -0.32 22.51
CA ASP A 108 2.00 1.09 22.34
C ASP A 108 3.01 1.23 21.20
N PHE A 109 2.95 2.35 20.46
CA PHE A 109 3.84 2.55 19.32
C PHE A 109 5.32 2.46 19.70
N CYS A 110 5.69 2.92 20.90
CA CYS A 110 7.05 2.83 21.43
C CYS A 110 7.52 1.39 21.69
N ASP A 111 6.59 0.46 21.94
CA ASP A 111 6.89 -0.95 22.21
C ASP A 111 6.92 -1.81 20.93
N VAL A 112 6.58 -1.21 19.78
CA VAL A 112 6.63 -1.91 18.50
C VAL A 112 8.09 -2.02 18.03
N ALA A 113 8.60 -3.24 18.02
CA ALA A 113 10.01 -3.52 17.72
C ALA A 113 10.50 -3.04 16.34
N TYR A 114 9.60 -2.90 15.36
CA TYR A 114 9.89 -2.43 14.01
C TYR A 114 9.33 -1.03 13.72
N TRP A 115 9.02 -0.27 14.77
CA TRP A 115 8.50 1.10 14.65
C TRP A 115 9.43 2.02 13.83
N PRO A 116 10.76 2.06 14.07
CA PRO A 116 11.66 2.92 13.30
C PRO A 116 11.65 2.60 11.79
N GLN A 117 11.47 1.32 11.44
CA GLN A 117 11.37 0.88 10.06
C GLN A 117 10.07 1.36 9.42
N ILE A 118 8.95 1.33 10.15
CA ILE A 118 7.66 1.83 9.65
C ILE A 118 7.74 3.33 9.41
N GLU A 119 8.28 4.07 10.38
CA GLU A 119 8.50 5.51 10.26
C GLU A 119 9.34 5.84 9.02
N ARG A 120 10.45 5.12 8.81
CA ARG A 120 11.30 5.26 7.63
C ARG A 120 10.54 5.02 6.32
N VAL A 121 9.71 3.99 6.25
CA VAL A 121 8.91 3.68 5.04
C VAL A 121 7.86 4.76 4.79
N ILE A 122 7.16 5.21 5.83
CA ILE A 122 6.11 6.22 5.70
C ILE A 122 6.68 7.57 5.29
N GLU A 123 7.83 7.96 5.85
CA GLU A 123 8.51 9.19 5.48
C GLU A 123 9.00 9.14 4.02
N TRP A 124 9.63 8.03 3.63
CA TRP A 124 10.07 7.79 2.26
C TRP A 124 8.90 7.81 1.25
N ALA A 125 7.76 7.27 1.64
CA ALA A 125 6.57 7.20 0.78
C ALA A 125 6.01 8.57 0.40
N LYS A 126 6.31 9.64 1.16
CA LYS A 126 5.88 11.01 0.82
C LYS A 126 6.41 11.48 -0.53
N ASP A 127 7.65 11.11 -0.85
CA ASP A 127 8.34 11.57 -2.06
C ASP A 127 8.41 10.50 -3.16
N HIS A 128 8.34 9.23 -2.79
CA HIS A 128 8.56 8.10 -3.70
C HIS A 128 7.29 7.36 -4.10
N VAL A 129 6.16 7.64 -3.45
CA VAL A 129 4.90 6.96 -3.72
C VAL A 129 3.80 7.96 -4.05
N THR A 130 3.10 7.73 -5.17
CA THR A 130 2.02 8.63 -5.60
C THR A 130 0.80 8.57 -4.68
N SER A 131 0.43 7.36 -4.22
CA SER A 131 -0.69 7.17 -3.30
C SER A 131 -0.42 6.03 -2.32
N THR A 132 -0.63 6.28 -1.03
CA THR A 132 -0.44 5.28 0.03
C THR A 132 -1.77 4.95 0.71
N LEU A 133 -2.12 3.67 0.74
CA LEU A 133 -3.28 3.12 1.43
C LEU A 133 -2.85 2.46 2.75
N PHE A 134 -3.35 2.98 3.85
CA PHE A 134 -3.15 2.41 5.19
C PHE A 134 -4.38 1.61 5.61
N VAL A 135 -4.18 0.40 6.16
CA VAL A 135 -5.27 -0.51 6.56
C VAL A 135 -5.23 -0.80 8.07
N CYS A 136 -6.38 -0.64 8.74
CA CYS A 136 -6.58 -0.99 10.15
C CYS A 136 -5.54 -0.32 11.07
N TRP A 137 -4.69 -1.09 11.77
CA TRP A 137 -3.64 -0.57 12.65
C TRP A 137 -2.68 0.40 11.93
N ALA A 138 -2.40 0.17 10.64
CA ALA A 138 -1.52 1.04 9.88
C ALA A 138 -2.08 2.46 9.72
N VAL A 139 -3.41 2.64 9.82
CA VAL A 139 -4.02 3.98 9.84
C VAL A 139 -3.59 4.73 11.09
N GLN A 140 -3.65 4.08 12.25
CA GLN A 140 -3.23 4.69 13.51
C GLN A 140 -1.73 5.01 13.49
N ALA A 141 -0.92 4.09 12.97
CA ALA A 141 0.52 4.31 12.82
C ALA A 141 0.82 5.51 11.91
N ALA A 142 0.16 5.60 10.75
CA ALA A 142 0.33 6.71 9.82
C ALA A 142 -0.15 8.04 10.39
N LEU A 143 -1.28 8.06 11.09
CA LEU A 143 -1.78 9.27 11.75
C LEU A 143 -0.81 9.77 12.82
N ASN A 144 -0.20 8.84 13.57
CA ASN A 144 0.82 9.19 14.54
C ASN A 144 2.08 9.76 13.90
N ILE A 145 2.61 9.11 12.87
CA ILE A 145 3.86 9.52 12.22
C ILE A 145 3.69 10.81 11.40
N LEU A 146 2.60 10.93 10.65
CA LEU A 146 2.38 12.06 9.73
C LEU A 146 1.84 13.30 10.42
N TYR A 147 1.01 13.13 11.47
CA TYR A 147 0.27 14.23 12.09
C TYR A 147 0.51 14.33 13.60
N GLY A 148 1.34 13.47 14.20
CA GLY A 148 1.59 13.47 15.64
C GLY A 148 0.38 13.07 16.47
N ILE A 149 -0.65 12.46 15.87
CA ILE A 149 -1.89 12.11 16.56
C ILE A 149 -1.60 10.92 17.48
N PRO A 150 -1.78 11.05 18.81
CA PRO A 150 -1.58 9.94 19.71
C PRO A 150 -2.60 8.84 19.44
N LYS A 151 -2.25 7.60 19.79
CA LYS A 151 -3.20 6.49 19.74
C LYS A 151 -4.38 6.82 20.64
N GLU A 152 -5.57 6.92 20.06
CA GLU A 152 -6.79 6.87 20.86
C GLU A 152 -6.96 5.42 21.31
N ASP A 153 -6.65 5.17 22.58
CA ASP A 153 -7.12 3.97 23.26
C ASP A 153 -8.64 4.01 23.15
N GLY A 154 -9.19 3.11 22.34
CA GLY A 154 -10.63 2.96 22.22
C GLY A 154 -11.22 2.69 23.60
N VAL A 155 -11.76 3.75 24.21
CA VAL A 155 -12.78 3.82 25.27
C VAL A 155 -12.69 2.73 26.35
N ARG A 156 -12.30 3.18 27.56
CA ARG A 156 -12.63 2.52 28.84
C ARG A 156 -14.12 2.21 28.99
#